data_AF-A0A2D4INJ6-F1
#
_entry.id   AF-A0A2D4INJ6-F1
#
_cell.length_a   1.000
_cell.length_b   1.000
_cell.length_c   1.000
_cell.angle_alpha   90.00
_cell.angle_beta   90.00
_cell.angle_gamma   90.00
#
_symmetry.space_group_name_H-M   'P 1'
#
loop_
_entity.id
_entity.type
_entity.pdbx_description
1 polymer ?
#
loop_
_entity_poly.entity_id
_entity_poly.type
_entity_poly.pdbx_seq_one_letter_code
_entity_poly.pdbx_strand_id
1 'polypeptide(L)'
;DSPQQTSELVARYVALIPFLPNKISFAGICGLWSTSDQFLDLLAGDEEEHAVLLCNYFLALGKKAWLLIGNAVPEGPTVYVLTWEQNQYVIWNPSRGHFYGQYDAFCPLKRVSCLISADNVWFNIQQYDSPPRINFDVNKTKFWKPFFSRSLPFSGLSSVQPEELFYQNADKSVALHLQNRLEKILKEKIMEWRPNHLTRWNRYCTSALRQFLPLLEKHQGKEAEEDHQAELQRQLGDYRVSGFPIHLPFSDVASIVEAAYSTGVHKTEIPNTEFALAVYVHAYPKQILSVWIYVASLVCNR
;
A
#
# COMPACT_ATOMS: atom_id res chain seq x y z
N ASP A 1 -9.21 18.88 7.84
CA ASP A 1 -8.85 17.44 7.89
C ASP A 1 -8.36 17.09 9.28
N SER A 2 -8.75 15.94 9.81
CA SER A 2 -8.24 15.49 11.11
C SER A 2 -6.76 15.07 10.97
N PRO A 3 -5.91 15.31 11.98
CA PRO A 3 -4.50 14.89 11.92
C PRO A 3 -4.30 13.39 11.62
N GLN A 4 -5.25 12.56 12.05
CA GLN A 4 -5.27 11.13 11.76
C GLN A 4 -5.52 10.86 10.27
N GLN A 5 -6.48 11.55 9.65
CA GLN A 5 -6.77 11.42 8.21
C GLN A 5 -5.55 11.78 7.36
N THR A 6 -4.84 12.87 7.69
CA THR A 6 -3.61 13.24 6.98
C THR A 6 -2.56 12.13 7.05
N SER A 7 -2.48 11.42 8.18
CA SER A 7 -1.50 10.37 8.43
C SER A 7 -1.80 9.10 7.65
N GLU A 8 -3.08 8.74 7.57
CA GLU A 8 -3.55 7.66 6.70
C GLU A 8 -3.29 7.98 5.23
N LEU A 9 -3.47 9.22 4.81
CA LEU A 9 -3.20 9.65 3.43
C LEU A 9 -1.70 9.54 3.07
N VAL A 10 -0.79 9.98 3.93
CA VAL A 10 0.65 9.83 3.65
C VAL A 10 1.10 8.37 3.73
N ALA A 11 0.56 7.57 4.65
CA ALA A 11 0.83 6.14 4.70
C ALA A 11 0.36 5.42 3.43
N ARG A 12 -0.84 5.76 2.93
CA ARG A 12 -1.36 5.27 1.64
C ARG A 12 -0.45 5.69 0.48
N TYR A 13 -0.02 6.94 0.43
CA TYR A 13 0.88 7.43 -0.62
C TYR A 13 2.19 6.64 -0.67
N VAL A 14 2.80 6.37 0.49
CA VAL A 14 4.03 5.57 0.57
C VAL A 14 3.78 4.12 0.09
N ALA A 15 2.67 3.51 0.51
CA ALA A 15 2.29 2.17 0.10
C ALA A 15 1.92 2.03 -1.39
N LEU A 16 1.71 3.14 -2.09
CA LEU A 16 1.51 3.15 -3.54
C LEU A 16 2.83 3.08 -4.32
N ILE A 17 3.97 3.21 -3.67
CA ILE A 17 5.27 2.96 -4.30
C ILE A 17 5.45 1.44 -4.40
N PRO A 18 5.74 0.90 -5.59
CA PRO A 18 5.95 -0.53 -5.78
C PRO A 18 6.97 -1.14 -4.82
N PHE A 19 6.57 -2.24 -4.19
CA PHE A 19 7.45 -3.04 -3.36
C PHE A 19 8.32 -3.97 -4.21
N LEU A 20 9.64 -3.86 -4.07
CA LEU A 20 10.61 -4.70 -4.77
C LEU A 20 11.39 -5.54 -3.74
N PRO A 21 11.03 -6.82 -3.51
CA PRO A 21 11.70 -7.64 -2.53
C PRO A 21 13.18 -7.78 -2.88
N ASN A 22 14.03 -7.69 -1.85
CA ASN A 22 15.48 -7.73 -1.97
C ASN A 22 15.96 -9.12 -2.43
N LYS A 23 15.89 -9.38 -3.75
CA LYS A 23 16.48 -10.56 -4.43
C LYS A 23 17.32 -10.22 -5.65
N ILE A 24 17.48 -8.93 -5.98
CA ILE A 24 18.20 -8.49 -7.20
C ILE A 24 19.21 -7.36 -6.93
N SER A 25 19.20 -6.70 -5.78
CA SER A 25 20.12 -5.58 -5.52
C SER A 25 21.27 -6.00 -4.60
N PHE A 26 22.38 -6.41 -5.22
CA PHE A 26 23.69 -6.68 -4.60
C PHE A 26 23.78 -7.89 -3.66
N ALA A 27 23.81 -9.09 -4.24
CA ALA A 27 24.41 -10.24 -3.56
C ALA A 27 25.87 -9.92 -3.19
N GLY A 28 26.13 -9.58 -1.92
CA GLY A 28 27.47 -9.46 -1.36
C GLY A 28 27.93 -8.06 -0.90
N ILE A 29 27.08 -7.03 -0.99
CA ILE A 29 27.39 -5.70 -0.42
C ILE A 29 26.31 -5.42 0.62
N CYS A 30 26.73 -4.97 1.81
CA CYS A 30 25.85 -4.51 2.90
C CYS A 30 24.59 -3.82 2.35
N GLY A 31 23.39 -4.22 2.83
CA GLY A 31 22.13 -3.62 2.41
C GLY A 31 22.15 -2.11 2.62
N LEU A 32 22.30 -1.38 1.52
CA LEU A 32 22.35 0.08 1.51
C LEU A 32 20.91 0.59 1.51
N TRP A 33 20.57 1.42 2.49
CA TRP A 33 19.27 2.08 2.54
C TRP A 33 19.35 3.34 1.67
N SER A 34 18.45 3.45 0.70
CA SER A 34 18.38 4.62 -0.17
C SER A 34 17.84 5.84 0.57
N THR A 35 18.23 7.03 0.13
CA THR A 35 17.60 8.27 0.64
C THR A 35 16.17 8.42 0.11
N SER A 36 15.35 9.23 0.78
CA SER A 36 13.94 9.42 0.42
C SER A 36 13.76 9.99 -0.99
N ASP A 37 14.66 10.85 -1.46
CA ASP A 37 14.67 11.35 -2.85
C ASP A 37 15.01 10.25 -3.85
N GLN A 38 16.05 9.45 -3.58
CA GLN A 38 16.45 8.33 -4.44
C GLN A 38 15.32 7.29 -4.55
N PHE A 39 14.67 6.96 -3.44
CA PHE A 39 13.53 6.04 -3.42
C PHE A 39 12.35 6.58 -4.24
N LEU A 40 12.03 7.87 -4.10
CA LEU A 40 10.97 8.52 -4.88
C LEU A 40 11.32 8.65 -6.38
N ASP A 41 12.59 8.73 -6.75
CA ASP A 41 13.03 8.77 -8.15
C ASP A 41 13.10 7.37 -8.77
N LEU A 42 13.42 6.34 -7.98
CA LEU A 42 13.45 4.95 -8.42
C LEU A 42 12.04 4.36 -8.61
N LEU A 43 11.06 4.86 -7.84
CA LEU A 43 9.66 4.39 -7.83
C LEU A 43 9.54 2.90 -7.50
N ALA A 44 10.49 2.37 -6.74
CA ALA A 44 10.48 1.02 -6.19
C ALA A 44 11.47 0.92 -5.03
N GLY A 45 11.19 0.04 -4.06
CA GLY A 45 12.06 -0.18 -2.90
C GLY A 45 11.50 -1.25 -1.97
N ASP A 46 12.21 -1.52 -0.88
CA ASP A 46 11.85 -2.59 0.06
C ASP A 46 11.31 -2.02 1.39
N GLU A 47 11.25 -2.85 2.44
CA GLU A 47 10.69 -2.47 3.75
C GLU A 47 11.37 -1.23 4.34
N GLU A 48 12.70 -1.15 4.18
CA GLU A 48 13.56 -0.12 4.73
C GLU A 48 13.25 1.23 4.11
N GLU A 49 13.25 1.34 2.77
CA GLU A 49 12.97 2.60 2.09
C GLU A 49 11.56 3.13 2.37
N HIS A 50 10.55 2.24 2.38
CA HIS A 50 9.18 2.62 2.69
C HIS A 50 9.08 3.15 4.13
N ALA A 51 9.71 2.48 5.09
CA ALA A 51 9.68 2.90 6.49
C ALA A 51 10.40 4.22 6.71
N VAL A 52 11.57 4.42 6.11
CA VAL A 52 12.33 5.68 6.20
C VAL A 52 11.52 6.84 5.64
N LEU A 53 10.92 6.69 4.45
CA LEU A 53 10.11 7.74 3.84
C LEU A 53 8.90 8.10 4.70
N LEU A 54 8.15 7.11 5.19
CA LEU A 54 6.98 7.34 6.04
C LEU A 54 7.37 7.98 7.39
N CYS A 55 8.47 7.54 7.99
CA CYS A 55 8.99 8.12 9.22
C CYS A 55 9.34 9.60 9.02
N ASN A 56 10.04 9.93 7.93
CA ASN A 56 10.38 11.31 7.58
C ASN A 56 9.12 12.18 7.38
N TYR A 57 8.06 11.66 6.75
CA TYR A 57 6.78 12.37 6.66
C TYR A 57 6.15 12.63 8.01
N PHE A 58 6.13 11.65 8.91
CA PHE A 58 5.59 11.87 10.25
C PHE A 58 6.41 12.88 11.05
N LEU A 59 7.74 12.83 10.94
CA LEU A 59 8.62 13.84 11.55
C LEU A 59 8.34 15.24 11.00
N ALA A 60 8.17 15.38 9.67
CA ALA A 60 7.81 16.65 9.03
C ALA A 60 6.41 17.16 9.45
N LEU A 61 5.48 16.26 9.75
CA LEU A 61 4.17 16.57 10.34
C LEU A 61 4.24 16.89 11.86
N GLY A 62 5.44 16.92 12.45
CA GLY A 62 5.66 17.25 13.86
C GLY A 62 5.34 16.11 14.83
N LYS A 63 5.25 14.87 14.34
CA LYS A 63 4.93 13.70 15.17
C LYS A 63 6.19 13.13 15.81
N LYS A 64 6.00 12.45 16.94
CA LYS A 64 7.04 11.59 17.54
C LYS A 64 7.00 10.24 16.82
N ALA A 65 8.03 9.97 16.02
CA ALA A 65 8.11 8.78 15.20
C ALA A 65 9.46 8.05 15.38
N TRP A 66 9.43 6.72 15.21
CA TRP A 66 10.59 5.84 15.22
C TRP A 66 10.44 4.80 14.12
N LEU A 67 11.56 4.36 13.56
CA LEU A 67 11.57 3.09 12.84
C LEU A 67 11.49 1.95 13.85
N LEU A 68 10.73 0.91 13.49
CA LEU A 68 10.40 -0.23 14.32
C LEU A 68 10.86 -1.49 13.57
N ILE A 69 12.06 -1.99 13.90
CA ILE A 69 12.60 -3.19 13.27
C ILE A 69 12.08 -4.42 14.00
N GLY A 70 11.61 -5.40 13.24
CA GLY A 70 11.02 -6.59 13.80
C GLY A 70 10.82 -7.70 12.80
N ASN A 71 9.88 -8.59 13.11
CA ASN A 71 9.48 -9.69 12.24
C ASN A 71 7.95 -9.77 12.20
N ALA A 72 7.37 -9.77 11.01
CA ALA A 72 5.93 -9.82 10.77
C ALA A 72 5.55 -11.07 9.97
N VAL A 73 4.28 -11.46 10.03
CA VAL A 73 3.75 -12.58 9.22
C VAL A 73 2.79 -12.02 8.18
N PRO A 74 2.93 -12.35 6.88
CA PRO A 74 3.89 -13.29 6.29
C PRO A 74 5.24 -12.67 5.87
N GLU A 75 5.47 -11.38 6.13
CA GLU A 75 6.58 -10.59 5.56
C GLU A 75 7.98 -11.09 5.96
N GLY A 76 8.15 -11.65 7.17
CA GLY A 76 9.46 -12.00 7.71
C GLY A 76 10.13 -10.80 8.39
N PRO A 77 11.48 -10.71 8.37
CA PRO A 77 12.19 -9.52 8.83
C PRO A 77 11.69 -8.27 8.12
N THR A 78 11.34 -7.22 8.87
CA THR A 78 10.69 -6.04 8.30
C THR A 78 10.95 -4.79 9.14
N VAL A 79 10.69 -3.62 8.56
CA VAL A 79 10.78 -2.31 9.21
C VAL A 79 9.42 -1.61 9.13
N TYR A 80 8.85 -1.32 10.29
CA TYR A 80 7.59 -0.59 10.44
C TYR A 80 7.89 0.82 10.97
N VAL A 81 6.86 1.67 11.09
CA VAL A 81 7.00 2.97 11.76
C VAL A 81 6.13 3.01 13.01
N LEU A 82 6.72 3.39 14.14
CA LEU A 82 6.02 3.59 15.39
C LEU A 82 5.78 5.09 15.59
N THR A 83 4.59 5.47 16.01
CA THR A 83 4.27 6.85 16.40
C THR A 83 3.68 6.88 17.81
N TRP A 84 3.86 7.99 18.51
CA TRP A 84 3.21 8.26 19.80
C TRP A 84 2.23 9.42 19.71
N GLU A 85 0.95 9.10 19.76
CA GLU A 85 -0.16 10.04 19.53
C GLU A 85 -1.31 9.76 20.49
N GLN A 86 -1.97 10.81 20.98
CA GLN A 86 -3.12 10.68 21.88
C GLN A 86 -2.88 9.73 23.09
N ASN A 87 -1.65 9.75 23.62
CA ASN A 87 -1.22 8.90 24.74
C ASN A 87 -1.25 7.38 24.43
N GLN A 88 -1.14 7.02 23.15
CA GLN A 88 -1.06 5.65 22.68
C GLN A 88 0.01 5.49 21.59
N TYR A 89 0.53 4.27 21.48
CA TYR A 89 1.42 3.87 20.41
C TYR A 89 0.63 3.33 19.23
N VAL A 90 0.94 3.84 18.04
CA VAL A 90 0.37 3.38 16.78
C VAL A 90 1.49 2.83 15.90
N ILE A 91 1.29 1.61 15.41
CA ILE A 91 2.22 0.85 14.59
C ILE A 91 1.74 0.92 13.14
N TRP A 92 2.56 1.49 12.26
CA TRP A 92 2.26 1.68 10.84
C TRP A 92 3.04 0.68 9.99
N ASN A 93 2.35 -0.06 9.13
CA ASN A 93 2.94 -0.87 8.07
C ASN A 93 3.13 0.03 6.83
N PRO A 94 4.36 0.42 6.47
CA PRO A 94 4.61 1.38 5.40
C PRO A 94 4.32 0.81 4.00
N SER A 95 4.55 -0.50 3.80
CA SER A 95 4.36 -1.17 2.52
C SER A 95 2.89 -1.42 2.17
N ARG A 96 1.99 -1.42 3.16
CA ARG A 96 0.55 -1.60 2.98
C ARG A 96 -0.28 -0.36 3.29
N GLY A 97 0.29 0.63 3.96
CA GLY A 97 -0.40 1.85 4.38
C GLY A 97 -1.43 1.60 5.49
N HIS A 98 -1.38 0.44 6.14
CA HIS A 98 -2.24 0.09 7.27
C HIS A 98 -1.59 0.51 8.59
N PHE A 99 -2.42 0.72 9.61
CA PHE A 99 -1.96 1.01 10.97
C PHE A 99 -2.73 0.20 11.98
N TYR A 100 -2.10 -0.02 13.12
CA TYR A 100 -2.56 -0.90 14.18
C TYR A 100 -2.28 -0.24 15.53
N GLY A 101 -3.22 -0.36 16.47
CA GLY A 101 -2.93 -0.03 17.86
C GLY A 101 -1.92 -1.02 18.45
N GLN A 102 -1.14 -0.61 19.45
CA GLN A 102 -0.16 -1.50 20.12
C GLN A 102 -0.74 -2.82 20.68
N TYR A 103 -2.05 -2.85 20.99
CA TYR A 103 -2.76 -4.02 21.51
C TYR A 103 -3.66 -4.71 20.46
N ASP A 104 -3.55 -4.30 19.19
CA ASP A 104 -4.35 -4.88 18.12
C ASP A 104 -3.89 -6.30 17.79
N ALA A 105 -4.78 -7.27 17.96
CA ALA A 105 -4.52 -8.68 17.67
C ALA A 105 -4.32 -8.95 16.17
N PHE A 106 -4.85 -8.09 15.29
CA PHE A 106 -4.71 -8.20 13.85
C PHE A 106 -3.40 -7.60 13.34
N CYS A 107 -2.58 -6.99 14.21
CA CYS A 107 -1.27 -6.50 13.83
C CYS A 107 -0.39 -7.66 13.30
N PRO A 108 0.12 -7.57 12.06
CA PRO A 108 0.95 -8.61 11.46
C PRO A 108 2.32 -8.73 12.12
N LEU A 109 2.82 -7.64 12.73
CA LEU A 109 4.10 -7.61 13.44
C LEU A 109 4.04 -8.52 14.67
N LYS A 110 4.92 -9.51 14.73
CA LYS A 110 4.94 -10.52 15.81
C LYS A 110 6.09 -10.33 16.78
N ARG A 111 7.19 -9.72 16.35
CA ARG A 111 8.38 -9.48 17.18
C ARG A 111 8.95 -8.10 16.92
N VAL A 112 9.43 -7.43 17.96
CA VAL A 112 10.11 -6.14 17.92
C VAL A 112 11.52 -6.29 18.48
N SER A 113 12.50 -5.91 17.67
CA SER A 113 13.92 -6.05 17.97
C SER A 113 14.54 -4.72 18.38
N CYS A 114 14.30 -3.64 17.63
CA CYS A 114 14.83 -2.33 17.95
C CYS A 114 13.93 -1.18 17.49
N LEU A 115 14.15 -0.02 18.12
CA LEU A 115 13.60 1.27 17.74
C LEU A 115 14.74 2.18 17.28
N ILE A 116 14.54 2.94 16.22
CA ILE A 116 15.53 3.87 15.68
C ILE A 116 14.90 5.25 15.51
N SER A 117 15.61 6.29 15.93
CA SER A 117 15.30 7.69 15.69
C SER A 117 16.54 8.41 15.13
N ALA A 118 16.41 9.71 14.85
CA ALA A 118 17.54 10.56 14.48
C ALA A 118 18.64 10.61 15.56
N ASP A 119 18.27 10.44 16.84
CA ASP A 119 19.19 10.64 17.96
C ASP A 119 19.82 9.35 18.50
N ASN A 120 19.13 8.22 18.34
CA ASN A 120 19.55 6.96 18.94
C ASN A 120 18.89 5.72 18.34
N VAL A 121 19.50 4.58 18.66
CA VAL A 121 19.00 3.22 18.44
C VAL A 121 18.78 2.58 19.81
N TRP A 122 17.61 1.98 20.03
CA TRP A 122 17.28 1.25 21.26
C TRP A 122 17.03 -0.21 20.95
N PHE A 123 17.77 -1.10 21.62
CA PHE A 123 17.58 -2.54 21.54
C PHE A 123 16.58 -3.01 22.59
N ASN A 124 15.62 -3.85 22.18
CA ASN A 124 14.66 -4.44 23.09
C ASN A 124 15.35 -5.49 23.98
N ILE A 125 15.31 -5.29 25.29
CA ILE A 125 15.87 -6.21 26.31
C ILE A 125 14.79 -6.75 27.25
N GLN A 126 13.52 -6.61 26.86
CA GLN A 126 12.37 -7.13 27.61
C GLN A 126 12.30 -8.65 27.52
N GLN A 127 11.61 -9.28 28.48
CA GLN A 127 11.35 -10.72 28.46
C GLN A 127 10.52 -11.15 27.23
N TYR A 128 9.65 -10.26 26.74
CA TYR A 128 8.76 -10.51 25.62
C TYR A 128 9.02 -9.49 24.50
N ASP A 129 8.97 -9.97 23.27
CA ASP A 129 9.22 -9.21 22.05
C ASP A 129 7.95 -9.00 21.20
N SER A 130 6.81 -9.53 21.60
CA SER A 130 5.52 -9.33 20.91
C SER A 130 4.93 -7.95 21.20
N PRO A 131 4.41 -7.21 20.19
CA PRO A 131 3.92 -5.83 20.38
C PRO A 131 2.92 -5.64 21.54
N PRO A 132 1.93 -6.52 21.78
CA PRO A 132 0.98 -6.33 22.88
C PRO A 132 1.59 -6.46 24.29
N ARG A 133 2.80 -7.03 24.40
CA ARG A 133 3.49 -7.33 25.67
C ARG A 133 4.73 -6.47 25.89
N ILE A 134 5.00 -5.57 24.95
CA ILE A 134 6.13 -4.64 25.00
C ILE A 134 5.67 -3.32 25.63
N ASN A 135 6.57 -2.72 26.40
CA ASN A 135 6.50 -1.31 26.72
C ASN A 135 7.36 -0.53 25.72
N PHE A 136 6.75 0.34 24.90
CA PHE A 136 7.45 1.13 23.88
C PHE A 136 8.12 2.41 24.41
N ASP A 137 8.08 2.69 25.73
CA ASP A 137 8.73 3.86 26.31
C ASP A 137 10.25 3.66 26.39
N VAL A 138 10.96 4.23 25.41
CA VAL A 138 12.42 4.18 25.29
C VAL A 138 13.18 4.77 26.48
N ASN A 139 12.53 5.58 27.33
CA ASN A 139 13.15 6.12 28.54
C ASN A 139 13.33 5.07 29.64
N LYS A 140 12.63 3.93 29.55
CA LYS A 140 12.74 2.83 30.52
C LYS A 140 13.93 1.96 30.18
N THR A 141 15.09 2.28 30.77
CA THR A 141 16.36 1.55 30.57
C THR A 141 16.34 0.08 30.98
N LYS A 142 15.35 -0.36 31.78
CA LYS A 142 15.10 -1.77 32.08
C LYS A 142 14.53 -2.56 30.89
N PHE A 143 13.92 -1.86 29.94
CA PHE A 143 13.24 -2.43 28.77
C PHE A 143 13.99 -2.14 27.47
N TRP A 144 14.67 -1.00 27.39
CA TRP A 144 15.39 -0.55 26.21
C TRP A 144 16.84 -0.24 26.53
N LYS A 145 17.77 -0.90 25.82
CA LYS A 145 19.19 -0.59 25.89
C LYS A 145 19.55 0.39 24.77
N PRO A 146 19.91 1.65 25.09
CA PRO A 146 20.31 2.61 24.07
C PRO A 146 21.71 2.27 23.53
N PHE A 147 21.93 2.51 22.24
CA PHE A 147 23.23 2.37 21.60
C PHE A 147 24.16 3.52 22.01
N PHE A 148 23.70 4.76 21.80
CA PHE A 148 24.38 5.93 22.32
C PHE A 148 23.98 6.15 23.78
N SER A 149 24.99 6.23 24.64
CA SER A 149 24.84 6.29 26.09
C SER A 149 25.86 7.27 26.69
N ARG A 150 25.87 7.45 28.01
CA ARG A 150 26.88 8.31 28.65
C ARG A 150 28.32 7.85 28.40
N SER A 151 28.54 6.54 28.23
CA SER A 151 29.85 5.96 27.91
C SER A 151 30.18 6.00 26.41
N LEU A 152 29.17 6.15 25.55
CA LEU A 152 29.33 6.27 24.10
C LEU A 152 28.38 7.38 23.60
N PRO A 153 28.73 8.66 23.80
CA PRO A 153 27.84 9.76 23.45
C PRO A 153 27.64 9.84 21.93
N PHE A 154 26.46 10.27 21.51
CA PHE A 154 26.18 10.54 20.10
C PHE A 154 27.06 11.70 19.62
N SER A 155 27.85 11.46 18.57
CA SER A 155 28.81 12.44 18.06
C SER A 155 28.21 13.47 17.09
N GLY A 156 26.88 13.46 16.89
CA GLY A 156 26.22 14.37 15.96
C GLY A 156 26.46 13.96 14.50
N LEU A 157 26.00 12.77 14.11
CA LEU A 157 26.05 12.35 12.71
C LEU A 157 25.12 13.23 11.87
N SER A 158 25.65 13.82 10.80
CA SER A 158 24.82 14.53 9.82
C SER A 158 23.97 13.53 9.02
N SER A 159 22.71 13.90 8.78
CA SER A 159 21.85 13.13 7.89
C SER A 159 22.36 13.20 6.45
N VAL A 160 22.25 12.07 5.73
CA VAL A 160 22.43 12.02 4.27
C VAL A 160 21.14 12.30 3.50
N GLN A 161 20.00 12.38 4.22
CA GLN A 161 18.72 12.76 3.62
C GLN A 161 18.77 14.22 3.18
N PRO A 162 18.17 14.57 2.03
CA PRO A 162 18.00 15.96 1.65
C PRO A 162 17.09 16.69 2.65
N GLU A 163 17.30 18.00 2.81
CA GLU A 163 16.48 18.84 3.69
C GLU A 163 15.04 18.98 3.18
N GLU A 164 14.86 18.99 1.86
CA GLU A 164 13.55 19.11 1.21
C GLU A 164 13.41 18.09 0.07
N LEU A 165 12.19 17.59 -0.13
CA LEU A 165 11.84 16.66 -1.20
C LEU A 165 11.04 17.39 -2.29
N PHE A 166 11.45 17.23 -3.55
CA PHE A 166 10.81 17.88 -4.70
C PHE A 166 9.74 17.02 -5.34
N TYR A 167 8.47 17.38 -5.17
CA TYR A 167 7.33 16.65 -5.75
C TYR A 167 6.86 17.29 -7.05
N GLN A 168 7.19 16.66 -8.17
CA GLN A 168 6.65 17.05 -9.47
C GLN A 168 5.21 16.51 -9.60
N ASN A 169 4.30 17.35 -10.08
CA ASN A 169 2.94 16.93 -10.40
C ASN A 169 2.97 15.88 -11.51
N ALA A 170 2.20 14.82 -11.35
CA ALA A 170 2.09 13.81 -12.40
C ALA A 170 1.24 14.29 -13.58
N ASP A 171 1.63 13.86 -14.77
CA ASP A 171 0.91 14.14 -16.00
C ASP A 171 -0.34 13.25 -16.11
N LYS A 172 -1.51 13.89 -15.98
CA LYS A 172 -2.81 13.23 -16.08
C LYS A 172 -3.05 12.60 -17.46
N SER A 173 -2.44 13.14 -18.51
CA SER A 173 -2.57 12.60 -19.87
C SER A 173 -1.85 11.25 -20.01
N VAL A 174 -0.67 11.11 -19.39
CA VAL A 174 0.09 9.85 -19.33
C VAL A 174 -0.70 8.79 -18.57
N ALA A 175 -1.29 9.17 -17.43
CA ALA A 175 -2.13 8.27 -16.64
C ALA A 175 -3.35 7.78 -17.43
N LEU A 176 -4.04 8.68 -18.16
CA LEU A 176 -5.18 8.33 -19.01
C LEU A 176 -4.76 7.41 -20.17
N HIS A 177 -3.62 7.66 -20.79
CA HIS A 177 -3.09 6.79 -21.84
C HIS A 177 -2.79 5.38 -21.30
N LEU A 178 -2.14 5.29 -20.14
CA LEU A 178 -1.89 4.01 -19.46
C LEU A 178 -3.19 3.29 -19.11
N GLN A 179 -4.18 4.01 -18.57
CA GLN A 179 -5.50 3.46 -18.25
C GLN A 179 -6.15 2.79 -19.46
N ASN A 180 -6.20 3.49 -20.59
CA ASN A 180 -6.79 2.97 -21.84
C ASN A 180 -6.02 1.75 -22.36
N ARG A 181 -4.68 1.78 -22.25
CA ARG A 181 -3.82 0.65 -22.63
C ARG A 181 -4.05 -0.57 -21.74
N LEU A 182 -4.09 -0.40 -20.42
CA LEU A 182 -4.35 -1.48 -19.46
C LEU A 182 -5.74 -2.10 -19.69
N GLU A 183 -6.77 -1.28 -19.88
CA GLU A 183 -8.12 -1.77 -20.14
C GLU A 183 -8.18 -2.64 -21.42
N LYS A 184 -7.49 -2.22 -22.49
CA LYS A 184 -7.39 -3.00 -23.72
C LYS A 184 -6.67 -4.33 -23.50
N ILE A 185 -5.51 -4.31 -22.86
CA ILE A 185 -4.70 -5.51 -22.58
C ILE A 185 -5.49 -6.51 -21.72
N LEU A 186 -6.16 -6.04 -20.67
CA LEU A 186 -6.94 -6.91 -19.80
C LEU A 186 -8.14 -7.55 -20.52
N LYS A 187 -8.81 -6.82 -21.41
CA LYS A 187 -9.89 -7.37 -22.24
C LYS A 187 -9.38 -8.46 -23.19
N GLU A 188 -8.25 -8.21 -23.85
CA GLU A 188 -7.59 -9.20 -24.71
C GLU A 188 -7.18 -10.45 -23.91
N LYS A 189 -6.59 -10.26 -22.73
CA LYS A 189 -6.18 -11.37 -21.85
C LYS A 189 -7.36 -12.22 -21.37
N ILE A 190 -8.48 -11.61 -20.99
CA ILE A 190 -9.69 -12.37 -20.60
C ILE A 190 -10.22 -13.20 -21.78
N MET A 191 -10.14 -12.69 -23.01
CA MET A 191 -10.50 -13.45 -24.20
C MET A 191 -9.53 -14.62 -24.45
N GLU A 192 -8.22 -14.39 -24.29
CA GLU A 192 -7.19 -15.43 -24.40
C GLU A 192 -7.37 -16.55 -23.34
N TRP A 193 -7.74 -16.20 -22.10
CA TRP A 193 -7.97 -17.17 -21.03
C TRP A 193 -9.24 -18.00 -21.22
N ARG A 194 -10.10 -17.64 -22.18
CA ARG A 194 -11.38 -18.30 -22.48
C ARG A 194 -11.44 -18.76 -23.95
N PRO A 195 -10.50 -19.61 -24.41
CA PRO A 195 -10.37 -19.94 -25.83
C PRO A 195 -11.61 -20.62 -26.43
N ASN A 196 -12.35 -21.36 -25.60
CA ASN A 196 -13.53 -22.14 -26.01
C ASN A 196 -14.87 -21.45 -25.70
N HIS A 197 -14.85 -20.22 -25.15
CA HIS A 197 -16.05 -19.50 -24.74
C HIS A 197 -16.09 -18.10 -25.32
N LEU A 198 -17.23 -17.74 -25.93
CA LEU A 198 -17.46 -16.37 -26.36
C LEU A 198 -17.41 -15.43 -25.15
N THR A 199 -16.63 -14.35 -25.28
CA THR A 199 -16.55 -13.29 -24.28
C THR A 199 -17.32 -12.08 -24.79
N ARG A 200 -18.52 -11.84 -24.23
CA ARG A 200 -19.37 -10.70 -24.58
C ARG A 200 -19.12 -9.57 -23.59
N TRP A 201 -18.76 -8.40 -24.09
CA TRP A 201 -18.55 -7.22 -23.27
C TRP A 201 -19.83 -6.39 -23.15
N ASN A 202 -20.37 -6.29 -21.93
CA ASN A 202 -21.50 -5.43 -21.65
C ASN A 202 -21.04 -3.96 -21.53
N ARG A 203 -21.40 -3.15 -22.53
CA ARG A 203 -20.98 -1.74 -22.61
C ARG A 203 -21.61 -0.87 -21.53
N TYR A 204 -22.87 -1.14 -21.19
CA TYR A 204 -23.61 -0.39 -20.18
C TYR A 204 -22.99 -0.57 -18.80
N CYS A 205 -22.81 -1.82 -18.37
CA CYS A 205 -22.14 -2.17 -17.12
C CYS A 205 -20.68 -1.65 -17.11
N THR A 206 -19.94 -1.78 -18.21
CA THR A 206 -18.58 -1.23 -18.30
C THR A 206 -18.55 0.29 -18.06
N SER A 207 -19.53 1.03 -18.61
CA SER A 207 -19.64 2.48 -18.40
C SER A 207 -19.98 2.83 -16.94
N ALA A 208 -20.90 2.09 -16.33
CA ALA A 208 -21.25 2.21 -14.92
C ALA A 208 -20.01 1.99 -14.03
N LEU A 209 -19.32 0.86 -14.19
CA LEU A 209 -18.09 0.54 -13.46
C LEU A 209 -17.03 1.64 -13.57
N ARG A 210 -16.85 2.22 -14.76
CA ARG A 210 -15.87 3.29 -14.97
C ARG A 210 -16.18 4.55 -14.15
N GLN A 211 -17.45 4.86 -13.92
CA GLN A 211 -17.85 6.02 -13.10
C GLN A 211 -17.59 5.79 -11.61
N PHE A 212 -17.59 4.53 -11.15
CA PHE A 212 -17.34 4.19 -9.74
C PHE A 212 -15.87 4.23 -9.35
N LEU A 213 -14.96 3.85 -10.24
CA LEU A 213 -13.54 3.72 -9.88
C LEU A 213 -12.89 5.02 -9.32
N PRO A 214 -13.18 6.22 -9.85
CA PRO A 214 -12.68 7.46 -9.25
C PRO A 214 -13.23 7.72 -7.84
N LEU A 215 -14.47 7.30 -7.56
CA LEU A 215 -15.07 7.42 -6.23
C LEU A 215 -14.40 6.46 -5.24
N LEU A 216 -14.04 5.25 -5.68
CA LEU A 216 -13.28 4.29 -4.87
C LEU A 216 -11.91 4.83 -4.47
N GLU A 217 -11.19 5.48 -5.40
CA GLU A 217 -9.94 6.16 -5.09
C GLU A 217 -10.13 7.26 -4.04
N LYS A 218 -11.16 8.11 -4.22
CA LYS A 218 -11.45 9.23 -3.30
C LYS A 218 -11.75 8.76 -1.88
N HIS A 219 -12.55 7.70 -1.73
CA HIS A 219 -12.94 7.16 -0.41
C HIS A 219 -11.99 6.08 0.11
N GLN A 220 -10.84 5.89 -0.55
CA GLN A 220 -9.83 4.91 -0.17
C GLN A 220 -10.34 3.47 -0.07
N GLY A 221 -11.42 3.15 -0.79
CA GLY A 221 -12.13 1.87 -0.70
C GLY A 221 -13.02 1.67 0.54
N LYS A 222 -13.04 2.57 1.53
CA LYS A 222 -13.71 2.35 2.83
C LYS A 222 -15.20 2.70 2.85
N GLU A 223 -15.62 3.80 2.22
CA GLU A 223 -17.03 4.25 2.26
C GLU A 223 -17.85 3.75 1.07
N ALA A 224 -17.24 3.02 0.14
CA ALA A 224 -17.93 2.62 -1.05
C ALA A 224 -18.82 1.41 -0.83
N GLU A 225 -18.52 0.41 -0.01
CA GLU A 225 -19.19 -0.91 -0.13
C GLU A 225 -20.73 -0.90 -0.05
N GLU A 226 -21.34 -0.20 0.92
CA GLU A 226 -22.81 -0.16 1.07
C GLU A 226 -23.48 0.72 -0.01
N ASP A 227 -22.98 1.94 -0.20
CA ASP A 227 -23.47 2.86 -1.24
C ASP A 227 -23.22 2.32 -2.65
N HIS A 228 -22.10 1.63 -2.85
CA HIS A 228 -21.68 0.99 -4.11
C HIS A 228 -22.57 -0.19 -4.46
N GLN A 229 -22.90 -1.04 -3.49
CA GLN A 229 -23.84 -2.14 -3.74
C GLN A 229 -25.23 -1.60 -4.06
N ALA A 230 -25.72 -0.60 -3.31
CA ALA A 230 -27.01 0.02 -3.58
C ALA A 230 -27.05 0.72 -4.94
N GLU A 231 -26.00 1.44 -5.31
CA GLU A 231 -25.90 2.17 -6.56
C GLU A 231 -25.67 1.23 -7.77
N LEU A 232 -24.88 0.17 -7.61
CA LEU A 232 -24.79 -0.90 -8.62
C LEU A 232 -26.13 -1.60 -8.80
N GLN A 233 -26.85 -1.90 -7.71
CA GLN A 233 -28.17 -2.51 -7.81
C GLN A 233 -29.18 -1.57 -8.47
N ARG A 234 -29.09 -0.26 -8.21
CA ARG A 234 -29.92 0.77 -8.87
C ARG A 234 -29.63 0.86 -10.37
N GLN A 235 -28.35 0.86 -10.77
CA GLN A 235 -27.97 0.99 -12.18
C GLN A 235 -28.08 -0.32 -12.95
N LEU A 236 -27.81 -1.47 -12.32
CA LEU A 236 -27.64 -2.78 -12.97
C LEU A 236 -28.63 -3.84 -12.49
N GLY A 237 -29.76 -3.46 -11.88
CA GLY A 237 -30.73 -4.39 -11.26
C GLY A 237 -31.28 -5.51 -12.15
N ASP A 238 -31.21 -5.35 -13.48
CA ASP A 238 -31.56 -6.38 -14.46
C ASP A 238 -30.52 -7.51 -14.57
N TYR A 239 -29.32 -7.33 -13.99
CA TYR A 239 -28.22 -8.27 -14.02
C TYR A 239 -27.83 -8.72 -12.60
N ARG A 240 -27.55 -10.00 -12.45
CA ARG A 240 -26.77 -10.51 -11.33
C ARG A 240 -25.29 -10.29 -11.61
N VAL A 241 -24.69 -9.36 -10.88
CA VAL A 241 -23.27 -8.98 -11.01
C VAL A 241 -22.43 -9.81 -10.03
N SER A 242 -21.42 -10.51 -10.54
CA SER A 242 -20.42 -11.22 -9.74
C SER A 242 -19.03 -10.66 -10.05
N GLY A 243 -18.44 -9.94 -9.10
CA GLY A 243 -17.12 -9.32 -9.26
C GLY A 243 -16.87 -8.28 -8.18
N PHE A 244 -15.63 -7.80 -8.11
CA PHE A 244 -15.20 -6.83 -7.10
C PHE A 244 -14.11 -5.92 -7.67
N PRO A 245 -13.98 -4.67 -7.17
CA PRO A 245 -12.85 -3.83 -7.50
C PRO A 245 -11.58 -4.39 -6.85
N ILE A 246 -10.48 -4.38 -7.60
CA ILE A 246 -9.13 -4.62 -7.10
C ILE A 246 -8.33 -3.33 -7.18
N HIS A 247 -7.52 -3.07 -6.14
CA HIS A 247 -6.65 -1.91 -6.03
C HIS A 247 -5.21 -2.38 -5.81
N LEU A 248 -4.28 -1.79 -6.56
CA LEU A 248 -2.86 -2.07 -6.44
C LEU A 248 -2.00 -0.90 -6.95
N PRO A 249 -0.78 -0.73 -6.42
CA PRO A 249 0.22 0.14 -7.03
C PRO A 249 0.61 -0.36 -8.43
N PHE A 250 0.90 0.56 -9.34
CA PHE A 250 1.43 0.19 -10.65
C PHE A 250 2.93 -0.06 -10.58
N SER A 251 3.36 -1.32 -10.73
CA SER A 251 4.75 -1.69 -11.00
C SER A 251 4.99 -1.88 -12.49
N ASP A 252 4.22 -2.78 -13.10
CA ASP A 252 4.36 -3.22 -14.46
C ASP A 252 3.06 -3.88 -14.96
N VAL A 253 2.94 -4.04 -16.28
CA VAL A 253 1.72 -4.58 -16.89
C VAL A 253 1.48 -6.05 -16.51
N ALA A 254 2.53 -6.86 -16.30
CA ALA A 254 2.37 -8.27 -15.98
C ALA A 254 1.75 -8.45 -14.59
N SER A 255 2.18 -7.69 -13.60
CA SER A 255 1.60 -7.68 -12.25
C SER A 255 0.11 -7.31 -12.27
N ILE A 256 -0.27 -6.31 -13.09
CA ILE A 256 -1.68 -5.94 -13.31
C ILE A 256 -2.49 -7.11 -13.91
N VAL A 257 -1.93 -7.77 -14.92
CA VAL A 257 -2.57 -8.92 -15.60
C VAL A 257 -2.71 -10.11 -14.65
N GLU A 258 -1.70 -10.39 -13.83
CA GLU A 258 -1.72 -11.46 -12.83
C GLU A 258 -2.78 -11.21 -11.75
N ALA A 259 -2.89 -9.98 -11.27
CA ALA A 259 -3.92 -9.59 -10.31
C ALA A 259 -5.32 -9.82 -10.88
N ALA A 260 -5.56 -9.39 -12.13
CA ALA A 260 -6.82 -9.63 -12.82
C ALA A 260 -7.10 -11.12 -13.05
N TYR A 261 -6.07 -11.91 -13.40
CA TYR A 261 -6.19 -13.36 -13.55
C TYR A 261 -6.60 -14.03 -12.24
N SER A 262 -5.97 -13.63 -11.14
CA SER A 262 -6.17 -14.21 -9.80
C SER A 262 -7.59 -14.01 -9.26
N THR A 263 -8.34 -13.02 -9.78
CA THR A 263 -9.77 -12.85 -9.44
C THR A 263 -10.64 -14.05 -9.83
N GLY A 264 -10.21 -14.86 -10.80
CA GLY A 264 -10.96 -16.02 -11.28
C GLY A 264 -12.27 -15.70 -12.01
N VAL A 265 -12.62 -14.43 -12.23
CA VAL A 265 -13.89 -14.04 -12.89
C VAL A 265 -14.03 -14.64 -14.29
N HIS A 266 -12.91 -14.78 -15.01
CA HIS A 266 -12.86 -15.38 -16.34
C HIS A 266 -13.24 -16.88 -16.36
N LYS A 267 -13.16 -17.58 -15.23
CA LYS A 267 -13.42 -19.04 -15.10
C LYS A 267 -14.91 -19.40 -15.03
N THR A 268 -15.80 -18.41 -15.09
CA THR A 268 -17.24 -18.67 -15.03
C THR A 268 -17.72 -19.52 -16.21
N GLU A 269 -18.45 -20.59 -15.90
CA GLU A 269 -19.04 -21.54 -16.85
C GLU A 269 -20.55 -21.28 -17.07
N ILE A 270 -21.11 -20.26 -16.42
CA ILE A 270 -22.54 -19.96 -16.52
C ILE A 270 -22.89 -19.59 -17.98
N PRO A 271 -23.90 -20.25 -18.60
CA PRO A 271 -24.32 -19.93 -19.96
C PRO A 271 -24.77 -18.47 -20.10
N ASN A 272 -24.57 -17.89 -21.29
CA ASN A 272 -24.96 -16.50 -21.61
C ASN A 272 -24.36 -15.42 -20.70
N THR A 273 -23.27 -15.72 -19.99
CA THR A 273 -22.57 -14.72 -19.17
C THR A 273 -21.93 -13.64 -20.04
N GLU A 274 -22.17 -12.40 -19.65
CA GLU A 274 -21.49 -11.21 -20.17
C GLU A 274 -20.42 -10.75 -19.17
N PHE A 275 -19.49 -9.93 -19.64
CA PHE A 275 -18.39 -9.40 -18.85
C PHE A 275 -18.39 -7.89 -18.89
N ALA A 276 -18.00 -7.27 -17.79
CA ALA A 276 -17.67 -5.86 -17.74
C ALA A 276 -16.29 -5.68 -17.12
N LEU A 277 -15.50 -4.80 -17.74
CA LEU A 277 -14.18 -4.45 -17.24
C LEU A 277 -13.93 -2.97 -17.45
N ALA A 278 -13.56 -2.30 -16.36
CA ALA A 278 -13.12 -0.91 -16.35
C ALA A 278 -11.80 -0.80 -15.58
N VAL A 279 -10.95 0.13 -16.02
CA VAL A 279 -9.71 0.48 -15.33
C VAL A 279 -9.71 1.97 -15.04
N TYR A 280 -9.15 2.35 -13.90
CA TYR A 280 -8.87 3.74 -13.54
C TYR A 280 -7.44 3.85 -13.01
N VAL A 281 -6.69 4.81 -13.53
CA VAL A 281 -5.32 5.09 -13.07
C VAL A 281 -5.30 6.50 -12.50
N HIS A 282 -5.04 6.59 -11.19
CA HIS A 282 -4.85 7.86 -10.52
C HIS A 282 -3.37 8.14 -10.35
N ALA A 283 -2.94 9.35 -10.73
CA ALA A 283 -1.55 9.74 -10.67
C ALA A 283 -1.29 10.71 -9.53
N TYR A 284 -0.48 10.26 -8.58
CA TYR A 284 0.05 11.04 -7.47
C TYR A 284 1.36 11.74 -7.88
N PRO A 285 1.83 12.73 -7.11
CA PRO A 285 3.14 13.33 -7.34
C PRO A 285 4.27 12.29 -7.48
N LYS A 286 5.36 12.67 -8.15
CA LYS A 286 6.47 11.76 -8.53
C LYS A 286 6.08 10.61 -9.47
N GLN A 287 4.94 10.69 -10.17
CA GLN A 287 4.45 9.62 -11.06
C GLN A 287 4.15 8.31 -10.33
N ILE A 288 3.83 8.38 -9.04
CA ILE A 288 3.30 7.23 -8.30
C ILE A 288 1.87 6.99 -8.77
N LEU A 289 1.56 5.77 -9.20
CA LEU A 289 0.28 5.46 -9.84
C LEU A 289 -0.51 4.45 -9.00
N SER A 290 -1.75 4.83 -8.68
CA SER A 290 -2.76 3.96 -8.09
C SER A 290 -3.64 3.39 -9.19
N VAL A 291 -3.76 2.06 -9.27
CA VAL A 291 -4.55 1.38 -10.29
C VAL A 291 -5.74 0.69 -9.65
N TRP A 292 -6.93 1.04 -10.14
CA TRP A 292 -8.17 0.33 -9.84
C TRP A 292 -8.64 -0.42 -11.07
N ILE A 293 -9.02 -1.68 -10.87
CA ILE A 293 -9.60 -2.52 -11.91
C ILE A 293 -10.90 -3.06 -11.35
N TYR A 294 -11.97 -2.90 -12.10
CA TYR A 294 -13.22 -3.59 -11.81
C TYR A 294 -13.43 -4.65 -12.88
N VAL A 295 -13.44 -5.92 -12.48
CA VAL A 295 -13.77 -7.04 -13.37
C VAL A 295 -15.00 -7.76 -12.82
N ALA A 296 -16.00 -7.94 -13.67
CA ALA A 296 -17.25 -8.58 -13.28
C ALA A 296 -17.80 -9.49 -14.38
N SER A 297 -18.40 -10.60 -13.97
CA SER A 297 -19.30 -11.41 -14.78
C SER A 297 -20.75 -11.04 -14.47
N LEU A 298 -21.58 -11.08 -15.50
CA LEU A 298 -22.94 -10.56 -15.51
C LEU A 298 -23.86 -11.65 -16.08
N VAL A 299 -24.88 -12.01 -15.31
CA VAL A 299 -25.93 -12.93 -15.76
C VAL A 299 -27.23 -12.16 -15.76
N CYS A 300 -27.92 -12.12 -16.91
CA CYS A 300 -29.24 -11.48 -16.99
C CYS A 300 -30.22 -12.23 -16.07
N ASN A 301 -31.03 -11.49 -15.31
CA ASN A 301 -32.02 -12.09 -14.40
C ASN A 301 -33.25 -12.68 -15.12
N ARG A 302 -33.27 -12.69 -16.45
CA ARG A 302 -34.38 -13.16 -17.29
C ARG A 302 -34.24 -14.62 -17.68
#